data_AF-A0A2T4PUP6-F1
#
_entry.id   AF-A0A2T4PUP6-F1
#
_cell.length_a   1.000
_cell.length_b   1.000
_cell.length_c   1.000
_cell.angle_alpha   90.00
_cell.angle_beta   90.00
_cell.angle_gamma   90.00
#
_symmetry.space_group_name_H-M   'P 1'
#
loop_
_entity.id
_entity.type
_entity.pdbx_description
1 polymer ?
#
loop_
_entity_poly.entity_id
_entity_poly.type
_entity_poly.pdbx_seq_one_letter_code
_entity_poly.pdbx_strand_id
1 'polypeptide(L)'
;MYINKGINRVSNFIEAGNDYEAMMLLRDLEANVMRYDFEIMGEGFNNFADLYVSLKNRKKAIEMYQKAILYFREVGNQNKVGEVSRKFENLIL
;
A
#
# COMPACT_ATOMS: atom_id res chain seq x y z
N MET A 1 -1.65 -14.63 -8.00
CA MET A 1 -2.90 -15.34 -8.38
C MET A 1 -4.01 -14.40 -8.88
N TYR A 2 -4.11 -13.14 -8.40
CA TYR A 2 -5.00 -12.12 -8.99
C TYR A 2 -4.37 -11.37 -10.18
N ILE A 3 -3.09 -10.98 -10.09
CA ILE A 3 -2.38 -10.29 -11.18
C ILE A 3 -2.33 -11.15 -12.45
N ASN A 4 -1.87 -12.42 -12.37
CA ASN A 4 -1.84 -13.32 -13.53
C ASN A 4 -3.24 -13.54 -14.15
N LYS A 5 -4.31 -13.58 -13.35
CA LYS A 5 -5.67 -13.67 -13.88
C LYS A 5 -6.11 -12.38 -14.59
N GLY A 6 -5.69 -11.23 -14.08
CA GLY A 6 -5.88 -9.92 -14.71
C GLY A 6 -5.14 -9.83 -16.06
N ILE A 7 -3.87 -10.19 -16.08
CA ILE A 7 -3.04 -10.22 -17.30
C ILE A 7 -3.68 -11.12 -18.36
N ASN A 8 -4.06 -12.35 -18.01
CA ASN A 8 -4.70 -13.27 -18.95
C ASN A 8 -6.03 -12.74 -19.50
N ARG A 9 -6.82 -12.02 -18.68
CA ARG A 9 -8.07 -11.39 -19.14
C ARG A 9 -7.78 -10.26 -20.13
N VAL A 10 -6.81 -9.41 -19.83
CA VAL A 10 -6.37 -8.34 -20.76
C VAL A 10 -5.92 -8.95 -22.09
N SER A 11 -5.07 -9.98 -22.06
CA SER A 11 -4.62 -10.70 -23.26
C SER A 11 -5.79 -11.25 -24.08
N ASN A 12 -6.76 -11.90 -23.44
CA ASN A 12 -7.94 -12.45 -24.13
C ASN A 12 -8.80 -11.36 -24.81
N PHE A 13 -8.95 -10.18 -24.20
CA PHE A 13 -9.70 -9.08 -24.82
C PHE A 13 -8.96 -8.47 -26.01
N ILE A 14 -7.63 -8.35 -25.92
CA ILE A 14 -6.78 -7.90 -27.03
C ILE A 14 -6.89 -8.90 -28.20
N GLU A 15 -6.76 -10.21 -27.93
CA GLU A 15 -6.89 -11.25 -28.95
C GLU A 15 -8.28 -11.27 -29.61
N ALA A 16 -9.32 -10.87 -28.87
CA ALA A 16 -10.68 -10.73 -29.38
C ALA A 16 -10.95 -9.41 -30.12
N GLY A 17 -9.98 -8.49 -30.20
CA GLY A 17 -10.12 -7.16 -30.82
C GLY A 17 -10.95 -6.16 -30.01
N ASN A 18 -11.17 -6.43 -28.73
CA ASN A 18 -11.94 -5.58 -27.80
C ASN A 18 -10.99 -4.64 -27.04
N ASP A 19 -10.41 -3.69 -27.76
CA ASP A 19 -9.32 -2.85 -27.25
C ASP A 19 -9.76 -1.92 -26.09
N TYR A 20 -11.03 -1.50 -26.08
CA TYR A 20 -11.57 -0.62 -25.03
C TYR A 20 -11.64 -1.34 -23.68
N GLU A 21 -12.24 -2.53 -23.64
CA GLU A 21 -12.34 -3.37 -22.45
C GLU A 21 -10.96 -3.81 -21.96
N ALA A 22 -10.04 -4.14 -22.88
CA ALA A 22 -8.66 -4.44 -22.54
C ALA A 22 -7.96 -3.26 -21.85
N MET A 23 -8.12 -2.04 -22.37
CA MET A 23 -7.50 -0.84 -21.81
C MET A 23 -8.07 -0.49 -20.42
N MET A 24 -9.39 -0.64 -20.21
CA MET A 24 -9.98 -0.45 -18.88
C MET A 24 -9.39 -1.42 -17.85
N LEU A 25 -9.34 -2.72 -18.20
CA LEU A 25 -8.80 -3.74 -17.31
C LEU A 25 -7.30 -3.59 -17.05
N LEU A 26 -6.53 -3.13 -18.04
CA LEU A 26 -5.11 -2.84 -17.87
C LEU A 26 -4.90 -1.68 -16.87
N ARG A 27 -5.66 -0.59 -17.00
CA ARG A 27 -5.58 0.55 -16.06
C ARG A 27 -5.94 0.15 -14.64
N ASP A 28 -6.99 -0.66 -14.48
CA ASP A 28 -7.38 -1.18 -13.17
C ASP A 28 -6.29 -2.10 -12.58
N LEU A 29 -5.66 -2.94 -13.40
CA LEU A 29 -4.57 -3.80 -12.97
C LEU A 29 -3.34 -2.97 -12.55
N GLU A 30 -2.95 -1.97 -13.32
CA GLU A 30 -1.85 -1.05 -13.00
C GLU A 30 -2.12 -0.30 -11.69
N ALA A 31 -3.34 0.22 -11.51
CA ALA A 31 -3.74 0.88 -10.27
C ALA A 31 -3.70 -0.07 -9.07
N ASN A 32 -4.07 -1.33 -9.24
CA ASN A 32 -4.02 -2.33 -8.18
C ASN A 32 -2.59 -2.75 -7.83
N VAL A 33 -1.70 -2.90 -8.81
CA VAL A 33 -0.27 -3.16 -8.56
C VAL A 33 0.36 -1.99 -7.82
N MET A 34 0.12 -0.77 -8.28
CA MET A 34 0.59 0.44 -7.60
C MET A 34 0.06 0.51 -6.16
N ARG A 35 -1.24 0.25 -5.94
CA ARG A 35 -1.81 0.20 -4.58
C ARG A 35 -1.13 -0.84 -3.69
N TYR A 36 -0.84 -2.03 -4.23
CA TYR A 36 -0.19 -3.10 -3.49
C TYR A 36 1.23 -2.71 -3.04
N ASP A 37 2.01 -2.08 -3.91
CA ASP A 37 3.36 -1.61 -3.58
C ASP A 37 3.33 -0.56 -2.45
N PHE A 38 2.37 0.38 -2.51
CA PHE A 38 2.22 1.39 -1.47
C PHE A 38 1.76 0.77 -0.12
N GLU A 39 0.91 -0.25 -0.15
CA GLU A 39 0.49 -0.96 1.06
C GLU A 39 1.66 -1.71 1.72
N ILE A 40 2.48 -2.41 0.93
CA ILE A 40 3.72 -3.05 1.41
C ILE A 40 4.66 -2.01 2.02
N MET A 41 4.86 -0.87 1.36
CA MET A 41 5.73 0.20 1.88
C MET A 41 5.19 0.75 3.21
N GLY A 42 3.87 0.93 3.33
CA GLY A 42 3.22 1.31 4.59
C GLY A 42 3.51 0.33 5.73
N GLU A 43 3.38 -0.98 5.46
CA GLU A 43 3.69 -2.02 6.45
C GLU A 43 5.16 -2.06 6.82
N GLY A 44 6.06 -1.93 5.85
CA GLY A 44 7.50 -1.86 6.08
C GLY A 44 7.89 -0.70 7.01
N PHE A 45 7.34 0.49 6.76
CA PHE A 45 7.58 1.65 7.62
C PHE A 45 6.99 1.48 9.02
N ASN A 46 5.80 0.88 9.17
CA ASN A 46 5.27 0.56 10.50
C ASN A 46 6.20 -0.38 11.26
N ASN A 47 6.73 -1.41 10.61
CA ASN A 47 7.66 -2.36 11.24
C ASN A 47 8.98 -1.70 11.63
N PHE A 48 9.51 -0.79 10.80
CA PHE A 48 10.68 0.00 11.18
C PHE A 48 10.41 0.93 12.35
N ALA A 49 9.21 1.51 12.43
CA ALA A 49 8.82 2.32 13.57
C ALA A 49 8.80 1.47 14.85
N ASP A 50 8.14 0.32 14.83
CA ASP A 50 8.09 -0.63 15.96
C ASP A 50 9.50 -1.09 16.38
N LEU A 51 10.40 -1.33 15.41
CA LEU A 51 11.82 -1.62 15.67
C LEU A 51 12.51 -0.44 16.36
N TYR A 52 12.37 0.79 15.84
CA TYR A 52 12.99 1.96 16.44
C TYR A 52 12.43 2.29 17.83
N VAL A 53 11.16 1.97 18.11
CA VAL A 53 10.58 2.02 19.47
C VAL A 53 11.34 1.08 20.40
N SER A 54 11.55 -0.18 20.00
CA SER A 54 12.32 -1.16 20.79
C SER A 54 13.76 -0.72 21.06
N LEU A 55 14.37 0.01 20.11
CA LEU A 55 15.71 0.57 20.22
C LEU A 55 15.76 1.89 21.00
N LYS A 56 14.62 2.34 21.57
CA LYS A 56 14.46 3.63 22.26
C LYS A 56 14.82 4.84 21.39
N ASN A 57 14.82 4.69 20.07
CA ASN A 57 15.08 5.77 19.13
C ASN A 57 13.76 6.44 18.72
N ARG A 58 13.21 7.24 19.65
CA ARG A 58 11.91 7.89 19.50
C ARG A 58 11.82 8.75 18.23
N LYS A 59 12.88 9.50 17.90
CA LYS A 59 12.90 10.38 16.72
C LYS A 59 12.68 9.59 15.43
N LYS A 60 13.45 8.51 15.22
CA LYS A 60 13.30 7.69 14.01
C LYS A 60 11.97 6.93 14.00
N ALA A 61 11.48 6.47 15.14
CA ALA A 61 10.18 5.82 15.22
C ALA A 61 9.03 6.76 14.80
N ILE A 62 9.04 8.02 15.25
CA ILE A 62 8.11 9.06 14.82
C ILE A 62 8.16 9.25 13.30
N GLU A 63 9.36 9.42 12.73
CA GLU A 63 9.55 9.58 11.29
C GLU A 63 8.99 8.39 10.49
N MET A 64 9.21 7.17 10.98
CA MET A 64 8.73 5.96 10.30
C MET A 64 7.21 5.78 10.42
N TYR A 65 6.61 6.05 11.58
CA TYR A 65 5.15 6.01 11.72
C TYR A 65 4.45 7.05 10.82
N GLN A 66 5.00 8.26 10.69
CA GLN A 66 4.47 9.27 9.78
C GLN A 66 4.49 8.82 8.32
N LYS A 67 5.58 8.17 7.89
CA LYS A 67 5.66 7.58 6.54
C LYS A 67 4.63 6.47 6.35
N ALA A 68 4.50 5.55 7.30
CA ALA A 68 3.50 4.48 7.24
C ALA A 68 2.08 5.05 7.08
N ILE A 69 1.71 6.05 7.89
CA ILE A 69 0.41 6.73 7.82
C ILE A 69 0.19 7.37 6.44
N LEU A 70 1.20 8.03 5.87
CA LEU A 70 1.12 8.63 4.54
C LEU A 70 0.79 7.57 3.48
N TYR A 71 1.56 6.48 3.42
CA TYR A 71 1.35 5.40 2.44
C TYR A 71 -0.03 4.75 2.57
N PHE A 72 -0.48 4.46 3.79
CA PHE A 72 -1.83 3.91 3.99
C PHE A 72 -2.95 4.90 3.61
N ARG A 73 -2.72 6.21 3.76
CA ARG A 73 -3.65 7.25 3.32
C ARG A 73 -3.75 7.33 1.80
N GLU A 74 -2.61 7.26 1.09
CA GLU A 74 -2.57 7.29 -0.38
C GLU A 74 -3.37 6.14 -1.01
N VAL A 75 -3.36 4.95 -0.40
CA VAL A 75 -4.16 3.80 -0.88
C VAL A 75 -5.57 3.74 -0.31
N GLY A 76 -5.93 4.68 0.57
CA GLY A 76 -7.24 4.75 1.22
C GLY A 76 -7.48 3.68 2.31
N ASN A 77 -6.44 3.03 2.85
CA ASN A 77 -6.58 2.02 3.90
C ASN A 77 -6.74 2.67 5.29
N GLN A 78 -7.96 3.13 5.58
CA GLN A 78 -8.28 3.84 6.83
C GLN A 78 -8.10 2.98 8.09
N ASN A 79 -8.28 1.66 7.99
CA ASN A 79 -8.09 0.74 9.10
C ASN A 79 -6.62 0.73 9.56
N LYS A 80 -5.69 0.62 8.61
CA LYS A 80 -4.25 0.69 8.90
C LYS A 80 -3.84 2.08 9.38
N VAL A 81 -4.39 3.15 8.80
CA VAL A 81 -4.17 4.52 9.31
C VAL A 81 -4.54 4.62 10.80
N GLY A 82 -5.73 4.13 11.19
CA GLY A 82 -6.17 4.16 12.59
C GLY A 82 -5.35 3.27 13.53
N GLU A 83 -4.84 2.13 13.05
CA GLU A 83 -3.92 1.29 13.81
C GLU A 83 -2.59 2.00 14.08
N VAL A 84 -1.95 2.51 13.02
CA VAL A 84 -0.64 3.14 13.13
C VAL A 84 -0.71 4.46 13.89
N SER A 85 -1.79 5.24 13.71
CA SER A 85 -1.98 6.50 14.43
C SER A 85 -2.06 6.30 15.94
N ARG A 86 -2.73 5.24 16.41
CA ARG A 86 -2.76 4.90 17.86
C ARG A 86 -1.37 4.58 18.41
N LYS A 87 -0.57 3.81 17.67
CA LYS A 87 0.83 3.52 18.07
C LYS A 87 1.68 4.80 18.10
N PHE A 88 1.51 5.65 17.10
CA PHE A 88 2.18 6.94 17.00
C PHE A 88 1.81 7.86 18.16
N GLU A 89 0.53 8.02 18.47
CA GLU A 89 0.01 8.81 19.58
C GLU A 89 0.57 8.33 20.93
N ASN A 90 0.55 7.01 21.15
CA ASN A 90 1.15 6.39 22.35
C ASN A 90 2.66 6.65 22.48
N LEU A 91 3.36 6.87 21.37
CA LEU A 91 4.79 7.15 21.39
C LEU A 91 5.08 8.62 21.73
N ILE A 92 4.20 9.55 21.34
CA ILE A 92 4.41 10.99 21.48
C ILE A 92 3.84 11.59 22.77
N LEU A 93 2.79 10.97 23.34
CA LEU A 93 2.27 11.26 24.67
C LEU A 93 3.18 10.69 25.76
#